data_AF-A0A954UCY4-F1
#
_entry.id   AF-A0A954UCY4-F1
#
_cell.length_a   1.000
_cell.length_b   1.000
_cell.length_c   1.000
_cell.angle_alpha   90.00
_cell.angle_beta   90.00
_cell.angle_gamma   90.00
#
_symmetry.space_group_name_H-M   'P 1'
#
loop_
_entity.id
_entity.type
_entity.pdbx_description
1 polymer ?
#
loop_
_entity_poly.entity_id
_entity_poly.type
_entity_poly.pdbx_seq_one_letter_code
_entity_poly.pdbx_strand_id
1 'polypeptide(L)' 'DLMRQMASKGSITVDGVSLTLVDVTDKSFSVALIPHTLQHTTLGDLRPGDRVNLETDLLAKYVERQLTAGSRLEA' A
#
# COMPACT_ATOMS: atom_id res chain seq x y z
N ASP A 1 8.70 -4.70 7.13
CA ASP A 1 8.93 -3.94 5.88
C ASP A 1 7.60 -3.90 5.13
N LEU A 2 7.04 -2.71 4.89
CA LEU A 2 5.69 -2.58 4.31
C LEU A 2 5.61 -3.15 2.89
N MET A 3 6.73 -3.16 2.15
CA MET A 3 6.77 -3.67 0.77
C MET A 3 6.36 -5.14 0.67
N ARG A 4 6.60 -5.95 1.72
CA ARG A 4 6.17 -7.35 1.76
C ARG A 4 4.65 -7.54 1.71
N GLN A 5 3.90 -6.51 2.09
CA GLN A 5 2.45 -6.50 2.11
C GLN A 5 1.85 -5.83 0.87
N MET A 6 2.69 -5.41 -0.10
CA MET A 6 2.27 -4.76 -1.33
C MET A 6 2.42 -5.69 -2.51
N ALA A 7 1.37 -5.87 -3.28
CA ALA A 7 1.37 -6.65 -4.52
C ALA A 7 0.84 -5.80 -5.66
N SER A 8 1.39 -5.95 -6.87
CA SER A 8 0.85 -5.30 -8.07
C SER A 8 -0.63 -5.68 -8.24
N LYS A 9 -1.46 -4.69 -8.59
CA LYS A 9 -2.94 -4.77 -8.63
C LYS A 9 -3.61 -4.98 -7.27
N GLY A 10 -2.85 -5.01 -6.19
CA GLY A 10 -3.36 -4.98 -4.82
C GLY A 10 -3.83 -3.60 -4.40
N SER A 11 -4.36 -3.51 -3.18
CA SER A 11 -4.88 -2.27 -2.61
C SER A 11 -3.85 -1.63 -1.68
N ILE A 12 -3.82 -0.30 -1.66
CA ILE A 12 -3.11 0.48 -0.66
C ILE A 12 -3.91 1.72 -0.31
N THR A 13 -3.81 2.17 0.93
CA THR A 13 -4.41 3.43 1.36
C THR A 13 -3.32 4.48 1.55
N VAL A 14 -3.47 5.64 0.91
CA VAL A 14 -2.57 6.80 1.04
C VAL A 14 -3.37 7.97 1.59
N ASP A 15 -3.02 8.45 2.78
CA ASP A 15 -3.77 9.50 3.52
C ASP A 15 -5.28 9.25 3.58
N GLY A 16 -5.67 7.98 3.82
CA GLY A 16 -7.07 7.56 3.90
C GLY A 16 -7.76 7.31 2.55
N VAL A 17 -7.09 7.56 1.42
CA VAL A 17 -7.63 7.30 0.08
C VAL A 17 -7.23 5.91 -0.39
N SER A 18 -8.24 5.07 -0.68
CA SER A 18 -8.03 3.73 -1.24
C SER A 18 -7.62 3.80 -2.72
N LEU A 19 -6.50 3.16 -3.06
CA LEU A 19 -5.87 3.20 -4.38
C LEU A 19 -5.41 1.80 -4.80
N THR A 20 -5.33 1.59 -6.11
CA THR A 20 -4.75 0.37 -6.69
C THR A 20 -3.27 0.56 -6.97
N LEU A 21 -2.45 -0.38 -6.49
CA LEU A 21 -1.02 -0.47 -6.82
C LEU A 21 -0.84 -0.81 -8.29
N VAL A 22 -0.09 0.01 -9.03
CA VAL A 22 0.25 -0.23 -10.43
C VAL A 22 1.51 -1.10 -10.48
N ASP A 23 2.65 -0.54 -10.08
CA ASP A 23 3.91 -1.25 -9.96
C ASP A 23 4.42 -1.24 -8.52
N VAL A 24 5.14 -2.30 -8.15
CA VAL A 24 5.79 -2.44 -6.85
C VAL A 24 7.22 -2.93 -7.08
N THR A 25 8.17 -2.28 -6.43
CA THR A 25 9.59 -2.65 -6.39
C THR A 25 10.01 -2.89 -4.93
N ASP A 26 11.25 -3.29 -4.71
CA ASP A 26 11.77 -3.50 -3.36
C ASP A 26 11.82 -2.21 -2.51
N LYS A 27 11.72 -1.02 -3.13
CA LYS A 27 11.90 0.27 -2.45
C LYS A 27 10.83 1.31 -2.76
N SER A 28 9.94 1.05 -3.71
CA SER A 28 8.94 2.02 -4.14
C SER A 28 7.72 1.31 -4.73
N PHE A 29 6.62 2.05 -4.81
CA PHE A 29 5.43 1.63 -5.54
C PHE A 29 4.88 2.83 -6.32
N SER A 30 3.99 2.54 -7.27
CA SER A 30 3.26 3.55 -8.03
C SER A 30 1.75 3.34 -7.92
N VAL A 31 1.01 4.44 -8.03
CA VAL A 31 -0.45 4.48 -8.08
C VAL A 31 -0.87 5.41 -9.21
N ALA A 32 -2.01 5.14 -9.82
CA ALA A 32 -2.63 6.04 -10.79
C ALA A 32 -3.76 6.83 -10.12
N LEU A 33 -3.74 8.16 -10.27
CA LEU A 33 -4.80 9.03 -9.77
C LEU A 33 -5.65 9.52 -10.94
N ILE A 34 -6.95 9.27 -10.87
CA ILE A 34 -7.91 9.82 -11.83
C ILE A 34 -8.24 11.28 -11.50
N PRO A 35 -8.76 12.08 -12.45
CA PRO A 35 -9.08 13.48 -12.20
C PRO A 35 -9.99 13.72 -10.99
N HIS A 36 -10.98 12.85 -10.76
CA HIS A 36 -11.86 12.96 -9.60
C HIS A 36 -11.10 12.83 -8.27
N THR A 37 -10.19 11.85 -8.15
CA THR A 37 -9.37 11.66 -6.95
C THR A 37 -8.45 12.86 -6.71
N LEU A 38 -7.85 13.41 -7.77
CA LEU A 38 -7.00 14.60 -7.67
C LEU A 38 -7.78 15.83 -7.21
N GLN A 39 -9.02 16.01 -7.66
CA GLN A 39 -9.84 17.18 -7.36
C GLN A 39 -10.54 17.12 -5.99
N HIS A 40 -10.79 15.92 -5.48
CA HIS A 40 -11.60 15.71 -4.28
C HIS A 40 -10.83 15.11 -3.10
N THR A 41 -9.50 15.01 -3.18
CA THR A 41 -8.63 14.57 -2.07
C THR A 41 -7.43 15.49 -1.94
N THR A 42 -6.69 15.39 -0.83
CA THR A 42 -5.45 16.16 -0.61
C THR A 42 -4.29 15.68 -1.49
N LEU A 43 -4.45 14.56 -2.21
CA LEU A 43 -3.38 13.97 -3.03
C LEU A 43 -3.01 14.83 -4.24
N GLY A 44 -3.92 15.69 -4.72
CA GLY A 44 -3.65 16.59 -5.84
C GLY A 44 -2.62 17.70 -5.53
N ASP A 45 -2.44 18.03 -4.25
CA ASP A 45 -1.55 19.12 -3.80
C ASP A 45 -0.16 18.62 -3.39
N LEU A 46 0.04 17.30 -3.30
CA LEU A 46 1.30 16.70 -2.87
C LEU A 46 2.44 16.99 -3.84
N ARG A 47 3.63 17.19 -3.27
CA ARG A 47 4.88 17.43 -3.98
C ARG A 47 5.91 16.37 -3.62
N PRO A 48 6.91 16.12 -4.48
CA PRO A 48 8.02 15.25 -4.14
C PRO A 48 8.69 15.68 -2.83
N GLY A 49 8.79 14.75 -1.88
CA GLY A 49 9.33 14.99 -0.54
C GLY A 49 8.27 15.12 0.56
N ASP A 50 7.00 15.34 0.20
CA ASP A 50 5.91 15.34 1.16
C ASP A 50 5.72 13.96 1.79
N ARG A 51 5.39 13.95 3.07
CA ARG A 51 5.12 12.71 3.81
C ARG A 51 3.63 12.42 3.76
N VAL A 52 3.31 11.14 3.59
CA VAL A 52 1.95 10.62 3.57
C VAL A 52 1.82 9.49 4.57
N ASN A 53 0.61 9.25 5.05
CA ASN A 53 0.28 8.07 5.83
C ASN A 53 0.00 6.91 4.88
N LEU A 54 0.60 5.76 5.17
CA LEU A 54 0.41 4.53 4.39
C LEU A 54 -0.26 3.47 5.24
N GLU A 55 -1.31 2.88 4.71
CA GLU A 55 -1.91 1.66 5.26
C GLU A 55 -1.99 0.58 4.19
N THR A 56 -1.39 -0.57 4.49
CA THR A 56 -1.39 -1.78 3.67
C THR A 56 -2.65 -2.59 3.86
N ASP A 57 -2.97 -3.41 2.86
CA ASP A 57 -4.17 -4.24 2.83
C ASP A 57 -4.26 -5.15 4.07
N LEU A 58 -5.45 -5.18 4.67
CA LEU A 58 -5.76 -6.01 5.81
C LEU A 58 -5.56 -7.51 5.50
N LEU A 59 -5.90 -7.94 4.28
CA LEU A 59 -5.68 -9.33 3.85
C LEU A 59 -4.19 -9.68 3.84
N ALA A 60 -3.33 -8.77 3.38
CA ALA A 60 -1.88 -8.98 3.38
C ALA A 60 -1.34 -9.13 4.82
N LYS A 61 -1.82 -8.30 5.76
CA LYS A 61 -1.48 -8.42 7.20
C LYS A 61 -1.90 -9.78 7.78
N TYR A 62 -3.10 -10.27 7.44
CA TYR A 62 -3.57 -11.58 7.92
C TYR A 62 -2.79 -12.75 7.30
N VAL A 63 -2.49 -12.69 6.00
CA VAL A 63 -1.68 -13.71 5.32
C VAL A 63 -0.28 -13.76 5.91
N GLU A 64 0.38 -12.62 6.10
CA GLU A 64 1.71 -12.56 6.72
C GLU A 64 1.68 -13.13 8.15
N ARG A 65 0.65 -12.80 8.93
CA ARG A 65 0.47 -13.37 10.28
C ARG A 65 0.33 -14.90 10.25
N GLN A 66 -0.44 -15.45 9.31
CA GLN A 66 -0.61 -16.90 9.19
C GLN A 66 0.68 -17.61 8.76
N LEU A 67 1.39 -17.07 7.77
CA LEU A 67 2.67 -17.62 7.31
C LEU A 67 3.74 -17.61 8.42
N THR A 68 3.78 -16.52 9.19
CA THR A 68 4.69 -16.41 10.35
C THR A 68 4.32 -17.39 11.46
N ALA A 69 3.02 -17.55 11.75
CA ALA A 69 2.57 -18.50 12.77
C ALA A 69 2.86 -19.96 12.37
N GLY A 70 2.67 -20.31 11.10
CA GLY A 70 3.00 -21.65 10.56
C GLY A 70 4.48 -21.97 10.70
N SER A 71 5.37 -21.02 10.36
CA SER A 71 6.82 -21.19 10.51
C SER A 71 7.28 -21.43 11.96
N ARG A 72 6.50 -21.00 12.96
CA ARG A 72 6.81 -21.18 14.39
C ARG A 72 6.38 -22.55 14.92
N LEU A 73 5.48 -23.25 14.23
CA LEU A 73 5.04 -24.59 14.62
C LEU A 73 5.97 -25.68 14.07
N GLU A 74 6.75 -25.36 13.02
CA GLU A 74 7.72 -26.28 12.40
C GLU A 74 9.15 -26.15 12.96
N ALA A 75 9.40 -25.20 13.86
CA ALA A 75 10.69 -24.92 14.50
C ALA A 75 10.67 -25.29 15.99
#